data_AF-A0A2W4MBJ9-F1
#
_entry.id   AF-A0A2W4MBJ9-F1
#
_cell.length_a   1.000
_cell.length_b   1.000
_cell.length_c   1.000
_cell.angle_alpha   90.00
_cell.angle_beta   90.00
_cell.angle_gamma   90.00
#
_symmetry.space_group_name_H-M   'P 1'
#
loop_
_entity.id
_entity.type
_entity.pdbx_description
1 polymer ?
#
loop_
_entity_poly.entity_id
_entity_poly.type
_entity_poly.pdbx_seq_one_letter_code
_entity_poly.pdbx_strand_id
1 'polypeptide(L)' 'RLDGAAAVLLERAAGAFDLSARAYHRILKVARTIADLSGSTSIRAECVAEAITLRRLDRRREGSETPPP' A
#
# COMPACT_ATOMS: atom_id res chain seq x y z
N ARG A 1 -8.91 3.56 -12.23
CA ARG A 1 -8.38 2.44 -13.06
C ARG A 1 -7.01 2.04 -12.52
N LEU A 2 -6.66 0.76 -12.44
CA LEU A 2 -5.30 0.32 -12.11
C LEU A 2 -4.48 0.23 -13.40
N ASP A 3 -3.26 0.79 -13.43
CA ASP A 3 -2.37 0.60 -14.57
C ASP A 3 -1.65 -0.77 -14.50
N GLY A 4 -1.07 -1.20 -15.62
CA GLY A 4 -0.39 -2.50 -15.68
C GLY A 4 0.86 -2.58 -14.80
N ALA A 5 1.64 -1.50 -14.69
CA ALA A 5 2.86 -1.47 -13.88
C ALA A 5 2.53 -1.50 -12.37
N ALA A 6 1.46 -0.86 -11.96
CA ALA A 6 0.90 -0.82 -10.63
C ALA A 6 0.36 -2.20 -10.23
N ALA A 7 -0.31 -2.91 -11.14
CA ALA A 7 -0.75 -4.28 -10.93
C ALA A 7 0.45 -5.22 -10.69
N VAL A 8 1.45 -5.17 -11.57
CA VAL A 8 2.68 -5.99 -11.43
C VAL A 8 3.42 -5.67 -10.13
N LEU A 9 3.53 -4.39 -9.76
CA LEU A 9 4.18 -3.99 -8.52
C LEU A 9 3.40 -4.51 -7.30
N LEU A 10 2.08 -4.41 -7.33
CA LEU A 10 1.23 -4.84 -6.22
C LEU A 10 1.25 -6.36 -6.04
N GLU A 11 1.26 -7.13 -7.13
CA GLU A 11 1.43 -8.59 -7.10
C GLU A 11 2.79 -9.00 -6.54
N ARG A 12 3.87 -8.36 -6.99
CA ARG A 12 5.22 -8.60 -6.45
C ARG A 12 5.28 -8.28 -4.96
N ALA A 13 4.69 -7.17 -4.53
CA ALA A 13 4.62 -6.80 -3.13
C ALA A 13 3.76 -7.78 -2.31
N ALA A 14 2.71 -8.34 -2.90
CA ALA A 14 1.88 -9.36 -2.27
C ALA A 14 2.68 -10.62 -1.94
N GLY A 15 3.46 -11.13 -2.90
CA GLY A 15 4.35 -12.28 -2.69
C GLY A 15 5.51 -11.97 -1.74
N ALA A 16 6.14 -10.80 -1.87
CA ALA A 16 7.32 -10.44 -1.07
C ALA A 16 6.99 -10.15 0.40
N PHE A 17 5.78 -9.68 0.72
CA PHE A 17 5.39 -9.27 2.07
C PHE A 17 4.26 -10.09 2.68
N ASP A 18 3.96 -11.25 2.08
CA ASP A 18 2.90 -12.17 2.48
C ASP A 18 1.58 -11.41 2.77
N LEU A 19 1.17 -10.57 1.82
CA LEU A 19 0.03 -9.69 2.03
C LEU A 19 -1.25 -10.52 2.04
N SER A 20 -1.97 -10.49 3.16
CA SER A 20 -3.34 -10.97 3.19
C SER A 20 -4.24 -10.18 2.24
N ALA A 21 -5.34 -10.78 1.80
CA ALA A 21 -6.34 -10.11 0.95
C ALA A 21 -6.81 -8.76 1.54
N ARG A 22 -6.95 -8.68 2.87
CA ARG A 22 -7.28 -7.42 3.56
C ARG A 22 -6.17 -6.37 3.43
N ALA A 23 -4.91 -6.78 3.57
CA ALA A 23 -3.77 -5.87 3.41
C ALA A 23 -3.66 -5.37 1.97
N TYR A 24 -3.86 -6.25 1.00
CA TYR A 24 -3.90 -5.92 -0.43
C TYR A 24 -4.98 -4.86 -0.73
N HIS A 25 -6.21 -5.09 -0.26
CA HIS A 25 -7.32 -4.14 -0.42
C HIS A 25 -7.04 -2.79 0.24
N ARG A 26 -6.42 -2.78 1.42
CA ARG A 26 -6.05 -1.53 2.10
C ARG A 26 -5.03 -0.73 1.28
N ILE A 27 -4.03 -1.40 0.71
CA ILE A 27 -3.03 -0.76 -0.16
C ILE A 27 -3.70 -0.17 -1.40
N LEU A 28 -4.62 -0.90 -2.06
CA LEU A 28 -5.36 -0.37 -3.20
C LEU A 28 -6.18 0.88 -2.84
N LYS A 29 -6.84 0.90 -1.68
CA LYS A 29 -7.62 2.05 -1.23
C LYS A 29 -6.73 3.28 -1.02
N VAL A 30 -5.59 3.11 -0.36
CA VAL A 30 -4.63 4.20 -0.13
C VAL A 30 -4.03 4.68 -1.46
N ALA A 31 -3.66 3.76 -2.36
CA ALA A 31 -3.14 4.10 -3.67
C ALA A 31 -4.16 4.87 -4.52
N ARG A 32 -5.47 4.57 -4.40
CA ARG A 32 -6.55 5.36 -5.02
C ARG A 32 -6.58 6.77 -4.47
N THR A 33 -6.53 6.94 -3.15
CA THR A 33 -6.48 8.26 -2.52
C THR A 33 -5.27 9.07 -2.98
N ILE A 34 -4.09 8.46 -3.07
CA ILE A 34 -2.87 9.13 -3.56
C ILE A 34 -3.04 9.57 -5.03
N ALA A 35 -3.61 8.69 -5.86
CA ALA A 35 -3.90 9.02 -7.25
C ALA A 35 -4.91 10.18 -7.36
N ASP A 36 -5.95 10.18 -6.52
CA ASP A 36 -6.94 11.27 -6.45
C ASP A 36 -6.28 12.60 -6.05
N LEU A 37 -5.43 12.58 -5.01
CA LEU A 37 -4.69 13.76 -4.56
C LEU A 37 -3.71 14.29 -5.60
N SER A 38 -3.16 13.41 -6.43
CA SER A 38 -2.26 13.77 -7.54
C SER A 38 -3.00 14.18 -8.81
N GLY A 39 -4.34 14.24 -8.80
CA GLY A 39 -5.15 14.51 -9.98
C GLY A 39 -5.09 13.41 -11.06
N SER A 40 -4.62 12.21 -10.71
CA SER A 40 -4.46 11.10 -11.64
C SER A 40 -5.69 10.19 -11.66
N THR A 41 -6.27 9.98 -12.84
CA THR A 41 -7.41 9.08 -13.04
C THR A 41 -7.02 7.60 -12.87
N SER A 42 -5.74 7.28 -13.06
CA SER A 42 -5.20 5.93 -12.94
C SER A 42 -4.32 5.79 -11.70
N ILE A 43 -4.41 4.64 -11.03
CA ILE A 43 -3.48 4.26 -9.97
C ILE A 43 -2.20 3.84 -10.68
N ARG A 44 -1.16 4.68 -10.54
CA ARG A 44 0.17 4.43 -11.10
C ARG A 44 1.04 3.63 -10.14
N ALA A 45 2.12 3.04 -10.65
CA ALA A 45 3.08 2.31 -9.83
C ALA A 45 3.61 3.15 -8.65
N GLU A 46 3.83 4.45 -8.85
CA GLU A 46 4.22 5.41 -7.81
C GLU A 46 3.22 5.45 -6.64
N CYS A 47 1.90 5.51 -6.93
CA CYS A 47 0.85 5.52 -5.92
C CYS A 47 0.83 4.22 -5.10
N VAL A 48 1.11 3.08 -5.74
CA VAL A 48 1.19 1.78 -5.07
C VAL A 48 2.43 1.70 -4.18
N ALA A 49 3.59 2.15 -4.66
CA ALA A 49 4.83 2.17 -3.90
C ALA A 49 4.72 3.02 -2.62
N GLU A 50 4.09 4.19 -2.75
CA GLU A 50 3.83 5.08 -1.62
C GLU A 50 2.83 4.46 -0.62
N ALA A 51 1.73 3.87 -1.11
CA ALA A 51 0.77 3.17 -0.25
C ALA A 51 1.39 1.99 0.54
N ILE A 52 2.30 1.23 -0.08
CA ILE A 52 3.05 0.15 0.60
C ILE A 52 3.94 0.73 1.70
N THR A 53 4.64 1.82 1.42
CA THR A 53 5.53 2.49 2.37
C THR A 53 4.77 3.04 3.57
N LEU A 54 3.63 3.71 3.33
CA LEU A 54 2.74 4.19 4.38
C LEU A 54 2.24 3.07 5.29
N ARG A 55 1.79 1.94 4.74
CA ARG A 55 1.38 0.77 5.54
C ARG A 55 2.49 0.24 6.44
N ARG A 56 3.74 0.23 5.95
CA ARG A 56 4.89 -0.23 6.74
C ARG A 56 5.18 0.74 7.88
N LEU A 57 5.03 2.04 7.64
CA LEU A 57 5.17 3.06 8.67
C LEU A 57 4.07 2.92 9.74
N ASP A 58 2.81 2.73 9.35
CA ASP A 58 1.68 2.50 10.27
C ASP A 58 1.96 1.30 11.19
N ARG A 59 2.40 0.17 10.64
CA ARG A 59 2.72 -1.03 11.43
C ARG A 59 3.85 -0.80 12.44
N ARG A 60 4.84 0.04 12.10
CA ARG A 60 5.92 0.40 13.03
C ARG A 60 5.43 1.28 14.18
N ARG A 61 4.40 2.10 13.94
CA ARG A 61 3.77 2.96 14.96
C ARG A 61 2.86 2.17 15.90
N GLU A 62 2.17 1.15 15.39
CA GLU A 62 1.34 0.25 16.20
C GLU A 62 2.19 -0.64 17.15
N GLY A 63 3.49 -0.81 16.88
CA GLY A 63 4.40 -1.62 17.69
C GLY A 63 5.05 -0.93 18.90
N SER A 64 4.65 0.31 19.26
CA SER A 64 5.27 1.08 20.36
C SER A 64 4.39 1.27 21.61
N GLU A 65 3.24 0.61 21.71
CA GLU A 65 2.44 0.56 22.96
C GLU A 65 2.41 -0.86 23.50
N THR A 66 3.46 -1.24 24.25
CA THR A 66 3.44 -2.00 25.53
C THR A 66 4.88 -2.44 25.82
N PRO A 67 5.61 -1.83 26.77
CA PRO A 67 6.87 -2.39 27.25
C PRO A 67 6.57 -3.73 27.96
N PRO A 68 7.48 -4.73 27.88
CA PRO A 68 7.33 -5.94 28.69
C PRO A 68 7.33 -5.56 30.19
N PRO A 69 6.71 -6.40 31.05
CA PRO A 69 6.54 -6.10 32.48
C PRO A 69 7.86 -5.81 33.21
#